data_AF-A0AAX0WJH7-F1
#
_entry.id   AF-A0AAX0WJH7-F1
#
_cell.length_a   1.000
_cell.length_b   1.000
_cell.length_c   1.000
_cell.angle_alpha   90.00
_cell.angle_beta   90.00
_cell.angle_gamma   90.00
#
_symmetry.space_group_name_H-M   'P 1'
#
loop_
_entity.id
_entity.type
_entity.pdbx_description
1 polymer ?
#
loop_
_entity_poly.entity_id
_entity_poly.type
_entity_poly.pdbx_seq_one_letter_code
_entity_poly.pdbx_strand_id
1 'polypeptide(L)'
;MNAEIQIQFPRPGEWGEFTLTAVYQDEEGYTRIDRYTQDEIPADQTPAMQAVVAALVGLAEPWQASQVWAHLMTATVYNEDDPYTPIGRKDEVALDVEAVNEQGGRRFFTPYQYPEFIIDDPAAVDFFKHFTTK
;
A
#
# COMPACT_ATOMS: atom_id res chain seq x y z
N MET A 1 -1.47 -4.08 -17.60
CA MET A 1 -0.57 -3.21 -16.81
C MET A 1 -0.75 -3.57 -15.34
N ASN A 2 0.28 -3.42 -14.48
CA ASN A 2 0.06 -3.61 -13.04
C ASN A 2 -0.58 -2.34 -12.49
N ALA A 3 -1.73 -2.46 -11.83
CA ALA A 3 -2.36 -1.34 -11.17
C ALA A 3 -1.53 -0.90 -9.95
N GLU A 4 -1.70 0.35 -9.54
CA GLU A 4 -0.92 0.97 -8.47
C GLU A 4 -1.79 2.01 -7.74
N ILE A 5 -1.60 2.10 -6.43
CA ILE A 5 -2.13 3.22 -5.63
C ILE A 5 -0.95 4.02 -5.11
N GLN A 6 -0.97 5.33 -5.34
CA GLN A 6 0.02 6.27 -4.85
C GLN A 6 -0.57 7.10 -3.72
N ILE A 7 0.05 7.10 -2.55
CA ILE A 7 -0.37 7.94 -1.41
C ILE A 7 0.71 8.96 -1.13
N GLN A 8 0.35 10.24 -1.16
CA GLN A 8 1.25 11.34 -0.86
C GLN A 8 0.87 11.99 0.47
N PHE A 9 1.85 12.12 1.37
CA PHE A 9 1.71 12.82 2.64
C PHE A 9 2.37 14.20 2.53
N PRO A 10 1.62 15.31 2.37
CA PRO A 10 2.18 16.65 2.25
C PRO A 10 2.94 17.09 3.51
N ARG A 11 2.58 16.54 4.66
CA ARG A 11 3.25 16.72 5.94
C ARG A 11 3.65 15.35 6.50
N PRO A 12 4.90 14.91 6.31
CA PRO A 12 5.39 13.63 6.80
C PRO A 12 5.16 13.49 8.31
N GLY A 13 4.55 12.37 8.73
CA GLY A 13 4.13 12.12 10.12
C GLY A 13 2.72 12.61 10.47
N GLU A 14 2.08 13.42 9.62
CA GLU A 14 0.66 13.79 9.74
C GLU A 14 -0.20 12.92 8.82
N TRP A 15 -0.54 11.72 9.30
CA TRP A 15 -1.26 10.69 8.53
C TRP A 15 -2.72 11.04 8.21
N GLY A 16 -3.27 12.07 8.85
CA GLY A 16 -4.61 12.56 8.56
C GLY A 16 -4.69 13.23 7.20
N GLU A 17 -3.69 14.01 6.79
CA GLU A 17 -3.73 14.71 5.51
C GLU A 17 -2.98 13.89 4.45
N PHE A 18 -3.68 13.43 3.41
CA PHE A 18 -3.04 12.77 2.27
C PHE A 18 -3.80 12.97 0.96
N THR A 19 -3.14 12.64 -0.15
CA THR A 19 -3.79 12.44 -1.44
C THR A 19 -3.52 11.04 -1.95
N LEU A 20 -4.58 10.35 -2.36
CA LEU A 20 -4.53 9.05 -3.01
C LEU A 20 -4.70 9.23 -4.52
N THR A 21 -3.84 8.59 -5.32
CA THR A 21 -3.99 8.51 -6.77
C THR A 21 -4.01 7.04 -7.18
N ALA A 22 -5.10 6.60 -7.79
CA ALA A 22 -5.24 5.26 -8.32
C ALA A 22 -4.88 5.26 -9.81
N VAL A 23 -3.96 4.37 -10.19
CA VAL A 23 -3.54 4.15 -11.58
C VAL A 23 -3.88 2.72 -11.96
N TYR A 24 -4.78 2.55 -12.92
CA TYR A 24 -5.25 1.23 -13.35
C TYR A 24 -5.62 1.22 -14.83
N GLN A 25 -5.96 0.05 -15.35
CA GLN A 25 -6.41 -0.14 -16.72
C GLN A 25 -7.91 -0.48 -16.68
N ASP A 26 -8.74 0.26 -17.40
CA ASP A 26 -10.18 -0.02 -17.48
C ASP A 26 -10.48 -1.23 -18.40
N GLU A 27 -11.76 -1.64 -18.46
CA GLU A 27 -12.21 -2.78 -19.27
C GLU A 27 -11.89 -2.65 -20.77
N GLU A 28 -11.79 -1.42 -21.28
CA GLU A 28 -11.42 -1.13 -22.68
C GLU A 28 -9.90 -1.12 -22.90
N GLY A 29 -9.12 -1.24 -21.83
CA GLY A 29 -7.68 -1.30 -21.86
C GLY A 29 -6.99 0.06 -21.74
N TYR A 30 -7.70 1.14 -21.43
CA TYR A 30 -7.11 2.47 -21.26
C TYR A 30 -6.59 2.67 -19.85
N THR A 31 -5.44 3.35 -19.72
CA THR A 31 -4.94 3.78 -18.42
C THR A 31 -5.83 4.88 -17.85
N ARG A 32 -6.37 4.63 -16.66
CA ARG A 32 -7.13 5.59 -15.85
C ARG A 32 -6.27 6.10 -14.70
N ILE A 33 -6.53 7.35 -14.34
CA ILE A 33 -5.91 8.03 -13.20
C ILE A 33 -7.02 8.75 -12.45
N ASP A 34 -7.37 8.23 -11.27
CA ASP A 34 -8.35 8.85 -10.37
C ASP A 34 -7.61 9.38 -9.13
N ARG A 35 -8.07 10.53 -8.60
CA ARG A 35 -7.42 11.20 -7.46
C ARG A 35 -8.45 11.51 -6.38
N TYR A 36 -8.09 11.23 -5.13
CA TYR A 36 -8.95 11.34 -3.96
C TYR A 36 -8.19 12.02 -2.81
N THR A 37 -8.85 12.92 -2.13
CA THR A 37 -8.45 13.45 -0.82
C THR A 37 -8.91 12.51 0.30
N GLN A 38 -8.40 12.70 1.53
CA GLN A 38 -8.83 11.93 2.70
C GLN A 38 -10.36 11.90 2.86
N ASP A 39 -11.03 13.04 2.69
CA ASP A 39 -12.48 13.19 2.87
C ASP A 39 -13.29 12.45 1.79
N GLU A 40 -12.66 12.08 0.67
CA GLU A 40 -13.27 11.34 -0.43
C GLU A 40 -13.09 9.82 -0.29
N ILE A 41 -12.34 9.36 0.72
CA ILE A 41 -12.19 7.94 1.02
C ILE A 41 -13.46 7.43 1.75
N PRO A 42 -14.12 6.38 1.24
CA PRO A 42 -15.32 5.84 1.88
C PRO A 42 -15.08 5.42 3.34
N ALA A 43 -16.05 5.66 4.22
CA ALA A 43 -15.89 5.42 5.66
C ALA A 43 -15.61 3.94 6.00
N ASP A 44 -16.17 3.01 5.22
CA ASP A 44 -15.93 1.56 5.32
C ASP A 44 -14.51 1.16 4.92
N GLN A 45 -13.77 2.04 4.23
CA GLN A 45 -12.38 1.86 3.83
C GLN A 45 -11.37 2.40 4.88
N THR A 46 -11.86 3.01 5.96
CA THR A 46 -11.02 3.54 7.05
C THR A 46 -10.12 2.48 7.71
N PRO A 47 -10.58 1.25 8.00
CA PRO A 47 -9.72 0.22 8.61
C PRO A 47 -8.51 -0.14 7.75
N ALA A 48 -8.67 -0.19 6.43
CA ALA A 48 -7.56 -0.45 5.50
C ALA A 48 -6.51 0.67 5.55
N MET A 49 -6.95 1.93 5.62
CA MET A 49 -6.02 3.05 5.79
C MET A 49 -5.27 2.98 7.13
N GLN A 50 -5.92 2.51 8.21
CA GLN A 50 -5.26 2.30 9.49
C GLN A 50 -4.16 1.23 9.41
N ALA A 51 -4.38 0.13 8.68
CA ALA A 51 -3.37 -0.90 8.48
C ALA A 51 -2.13 -0.35 7.74
N VAL A 52 -2.34 0.46 6.69
CA VAL A 52 -1.26 1.16 5.99
C VAL A 52 -0.50 2.08 6.95
N VAL A 53 -1.21 2.93 7.70
CA VAL A 53 -0.57 3.85 8.67
C VAL A 53 0.20 3.08 9.74
N ALA A 54 -0.31 1.96 10.24
CA ALA A 54 0.39 1.13 11.21
C ALA A 54 1.72 0.59 10.67
N ALA A 55 1.75 0.13 9.42
CA ALA A 55 2.99 -0.28 8.75
C ALA A 55 3.97 0.90 8.62
N LEU A 56 3.49 2.09 8.24
CA LEU A 56 4.33 3.29 8.08
C LEU A 56 4.89 3.80 9.42
N VAL A 57 4.13 3.73 10.52
CA VAL A 57 4.60 4.09 11.87
C VAL A 57 5.69 3.13 12.35
N GLY A 58 5.74 1.90 11.84
CA GLY A 58 6.80 0.93 12.10
C GLY A 58 8.15 1.25 11.43
N LEU A 59 8.22 2.29 10.59
CA LEU A 59 9.48 2.75 9.99
C LEU A 59 10.52 3.02 11.09
N ALA A 60 11.78 2.66 10.81
CA ALA A 60 12.88 2.95 11.73
C ALA A 60 12.95 4.46 12.02
N GLU A 61 12.99 4.85 13.29
CA GLU A 61 13.20 6.26 13.65
C GLU A 61 14.54 6.76 13.07
N PRO A 62 14.62 8.00 12.55
CA PRO A 62 13.60 9.07 12.57
C PRO A 62 12.85 9.25 11.22
N TRP A 63 12.60 8.17 10.48
CA TRP A 63 12.04 8.26 9.12
C TRP A 63 10.50 8.39 9.12
N GLN A 64 9.98 9.30 8.29
CA GLN A 64 8.55 9.55 8.09
C GLN A 64 8.20 9.47 6.61
N ALA A 65 7.19 8.69 6.24
CA ALA A 65 6.81 8.52 4.84
C ALA A 65 6.31 9.83 4.21
N SER A 66 6.82 10.13 3.02
CA SER A 66 6.39 11.25 2.17
C SER A 66 5.56 10.78 0.98
N GLN A 67 5.88 9.59 0.45
CA GLN A 67 5.21 9.00 -0.70
C GLN A 67 5.21 7.48 -0.55
N VAL A 68 4.08 6.85 -0.85
CA VAL A 68 3.90 5.40 -0.85
C VAL A 68 3.37 4.97 -2.20
N TRP A 69 3.89 3.87 -2.72
CA TRP A 69 3.36 3.15 -3.87
C TRP A 69 2.92 1.77 -3.40
N ALA A 70 1.63 1.50 -3.48
CA ALA A 70 1.04 0.22 -3.17
C ALA A 70 0.79 -0.53 -4.47
N HIS A 71 1.10 -1.83 -4.48
CA HIS A 71 0.83 -2.72 -5.60
C HIS A 71 0.35 -4.09 -5.11
N LEU A 72 -0.53 -4.72 -5.89
CA LEU A 72 -1.02 -6.06 -5.58
C LEU A 72 0.04 -7.11 -5.92
N MET A 73 0.26 -8.07 -5.02
CA MET A 73 1.02 -9.28 -5.29
C MET A 73 0.22 -10.51 -4.90
N THR A 74 0.52 -11.66 -5.51
CA THR A 74 -0.11 -12.93 -5.15
C THR A 74 0.96 -13.86 -4.58
N ALA A 75 0.87 -14.15 -3.30
CA ALA A 75 1.72 -15.11 -2.62
C ALA A 75 1.16 -16.54 -2.78
N THR A 76 2.06 -17.51 -2.89
CA THR A 76 1.70 -18.94 -2.79
C THR A 76 1.71 -19.32 -1.32
N VAL A 77 0.63 -19.93 -0.85
CA VAL A 77 0.51 -20.46 0.51
C VAL A 77 0.97 -21.91 0.50
N TYR A 78 1.90 -22.26 1.39
CA TYR A 78 2.43 -23.61 1.53
C TYR A 78 1.86 -24.27 2.78
N ASN A 79 1.83 -25.60 2.78
CA ASN A 79 1.46 -26.37 3.95
C ASN A 79 2.50 -26.10 5.07
N GLU A 80 2.03 -25.84 6.30
CA GLU A 80 2.92 -25.59 7.44
C GLU A 80 3.77 -26.82 7.80
N ASP A 81 3.22 -28.03 7.62
CA ASP A 81 3.91 -29.30 7.88
C ASP A 81 4.78 -29.75 6.69
N ASP A 82 4.53 -29.23 5.48
CA ASP A 82 5.31 -29.51 4.27
C ASP A 82 5.49 -28.26 3.39
N PRO A 83 6.59 -27.50 3.58
CA PRO A 83 6.82 -26.22 2.91
C PRO A 83 7.07 -26.34 1.40
N TYR A 84 7.12 -27.55 0.84
CA TYR A 84 7.23 -27.78 -0.60
C TYR A 84 5.88 -28.05 -1.27
N THR A 85 4.81 -28.24 -0.50
CA THR A 85 3.47 -28.50 -1.02
C THR A 85 2.63 -27.22 -0.99
N PRO A 86 2.33 -26.59 -2.15
CA PRO A 86 1.45 -25.43 -2.21
C PRO A 86 0.00 -25.86 -1.93
N ILE A 87 -0.66 -25.13 -1.02
CA ILE A 87 -2.06 -25.39 -0.62
C ILE A 87 -3.01 -24.27 -1.05
N GLY A 88 -2.49 -23.15 -1.56
CA GLY A 88 -3.33 -22.05 -2.01
C GLY A 88 -2.57 -20.84 -2.54
N ARG A 89 -3.32 -19.77 -2.78
CA ARG A 89 -2.81 -18.45 -3.11
C ARG A 89 -3.54 -17.42 -2.28
N LYS A 90 -2.82 -16.37 -1.88
CA LYS A 90 -3.41 -15.17 -1.24
C LYS A 90 -2.91 -13.93 -1.96
N ASP A 91 -3.80 -12.96 -2.13
CA ASP A 91 -3.40 -11.63 -2.56
C ASP A 91 -2.94 -10.83 -1.35
N GLU A 92 -1.92 -10.00 -1.55
CA GLU A 92 -1.32 -9.14 -0.54
C GLU A 92 -1.03 -7.78 -1.18
N VAL A 93 -0.95 -6.73 -0.36
CA VAL A 93 -0.55 -5.40 -0.79
C VAL A 93 0.90 -5.16 -0.37
N ALA A 94 1.77 -4.92 -1.35
CA ALA A 94 3.16 -4.56 -1.09
C ALA A 94 3.34 -3.05 -1.21
N LEU A 95 4.08 -2.48 -0.26
CA LEU A 95 4.35 -1.03 -0.17
C LEU A 95 5.82 -0.73 -0.46
N ASP A 96 6.04 0.08 -1.47
CA ASP A 96 7.29 0.82 -1.64
C ASP A 96 7.12 2.21 -1.03
N VAL A 97 8.06 2.63 -0.18
CA VAL A 97 7.91 3.83 0.65
C VAL A 97 9.12 4.74 0.50
N GLU A 98 8.89 5.95 0.02
CA GLU A 98 9.82 7.04 0.21
C GLU A 98 9.55 7.70 1.56
N ALA A 99 10.61 7.87 2.35
CA ALA A 99 10.55 8.58 3.61
C ALA A 99 11.60 9.68 3.70
N VAL A 100 11.28 10.70 4.48
CA VAL A 100 12.14 11.83 4.83
C VAL A 100 12.47 11.82 6.31
N ASN A 101 13.49 12.58 6.71
CA ASN A 101 13.73 12.92 8.11
C ASN A 101 13.85 14.43 8.29
N GLU A 102 13.87 14.90 9.54
CA GLU A 102 13.95 16.34 9.88
C GLU A 102 15.21 17.03 9.37
N GLN A 103 16.28 16.28 9.07
CA GLN A 103 17.54 16.80 8.56
C GLN A 103 17.54 16.95 7.02
N GLY A 104 16.40 16.69 6.36
CA GLY A 104 16.27 16.74 4.90
C GLY A 104 16.80 15.49 4.18
N GLY A 105 17.14 14.43 4.93
CA GLY A 105 17.49 13.14 4.35
C GLY A 105 16.28 12.51 3.66
N ARG A 106 16.53 11.75 2.59
CA ARG A 106 15.54 10.96 1.86
C ARG A 106 16.03 9.52 1.72
N ARG A 107 15.14 8.56 1.94
CA ARG A 107 15.43 7.14 1.80
C ARG A 107 14.22 6.40 1.23
N PHE A 108 14.52 5.37 0.45
CA PHE A 108 13.53 4.47 -0.11
C PHE A 108 13.57 3.14 0.66
N PHE A 109 12.40 2.65 1.04
CA PHE A 109 12.18 1.43 1.79
C PHE A 109 11.31 0.52 0.93
N THR A 110 11.64 -0.77 0.91
CA THR A 110 10.97 -1.77 0.07
C THR A 110 10.60 -2.99 0.89
N PRO A 111 9.60 -3.79 0.47
CA PRO A 111 9.21 -5.00 1.16
C PRO A 111 10.34 -6.02 1.34
N TYR A 112 11.37 -5.96 0.49
CA TYR A 112 12.56 -6.81 0.60
C TYR A 112 13.35 -6.57 1.90
N GLN A 113 13.39 -5.33 2.36
CA GLN A 113 14.11 -4.93 3.57
C GLN A 113 13.19 -4.84 4.80
N TYR A 114 11.89 -4.61 4.56
CA TYR A 114 10.87 -4.38 5.57
C TYR A 114 9.65 -5.26 5.27
N PRO A 115 9.65 -6.53 5.70
CA PRO A 115 8.53 -7.46 5.45
C PRO A 115 7.17 -6.96 5.96
N GLU A 116 7.15 -6.07 6.95
CA GLU A 116 5.95 -5.36 7.43
C GLU A 116 5.25 -4.52 6.35
N PHE A 117 5.93 -4.25 5.22
CA PHE A 117 5.36 -3.59 4.06
C PHE A 117 4.65 -4.54 3.10
N ILE A 118 4.55 -5.83 3.45
CA ILE A 118 3.62 -6.77 2.86
C ILE A 118 2.43 -6.87 3.79
N ILE A 119 1.30 -6.28 3.39
CA ILE A 119 0.06 -6.27 4.15
C ILE A 119 -0.83 -7.39 3.61
N ASP A 120 -1.07 -8.41 4.43
CA ASP A 120 -1.95 -9.54 4.12
C ASP A 120 -3.36 -9.41 4.73
N ASP A 121 -3.67 -8.24 5.31
CA ASP A 121 -5.02 -7.91 5.76
C ASP A 121 -6.00 -7.88 4.56
N PRO A 122 -7.05 -8.72 4.56
CA PRO A 122 -8.06 -8.72 3.51
C PRO A 122 -8.68 -7.35 3.23
N ALA A 123 -8.83 -6.50 4.26
CA ALA A 123 -9.36 -5.15 4.09
C ALA A 123 -8.43 -4.25 3.25
N ALA A 124 -7.11 -4.42 3.37
CA ALA A 124 -6.15 -3.69 2.54
C ALA A 124 -6.20 -4.15 1.08
N VAL A 125 -6.39 -5.45 0.84
CA VAL A 125 -6.58 -6.01 -0.51
C VAL A 125 -7.88 -5.52 -1.13
N ASP A 126 -8.97 -5.53 -0.37
CA ASP A 126 -10.28 -5.03 -0.82
C ASP A 126 -10.24 -3.53 -1.09
N PHE A 127 -9.55 -2.76 -0.24
CA PHE A 127 -9.27 -1.34 -0.47
C PHE A 127 -8.53 -1.12 -1.78
N PHE A 128 -7.44 -1.88 -2.00
CA PHE A 128 -6.67 -1.78 -3.23
C PHE A 128 -7.56 -2.02 -4.46
N LYS A 129 -8.28 -3.15 -4.45
CA LYS A 129 -9.18 -3.55 -5.54
C LYS A 129 -10.31 -2.55 -5.75
N HIS A 130 -10.85 -1.94 -4.70
CA HIS A 130 -11.91 -0.93 -4.78
C HIS A 130 -11.49 0.24 -5.68
N PHE A 131 -10.24 0.70 -5.58
CA PHE A 131 -9.74 1.85 -6.34
C PHE A 131 -9.16 1.48 -7.70
N THR A 132 -8.71 0.23 -7.90
CA THR A 132 -8.00 -0.17 -9.12
C THR A 132 -8.80 -1.08 -10.06
N THR A 133 -10.02 -1.46 -9.69
CA THR A 133 -10.87 -2.35 -10.48
C THR A 133 -12.19 -1.63 -10.73
N LYS A 134 -12.27 -0.91 -11.85
CA LYS A 134 -13.44 -0.16 -12.28
C LYS A 134 -13.85 -0.55 -13.69
#